data_AF-A0A1G0YC25-F1
#
_entry.id   AF-A0A1G0YC25-F1
#
_cell.length_a   1.000
_cell.length_b   1.000
_cell.length_c   1.000
_cell.angle_alpha   90.00
_cell.angle_beta   90.00
_cell.angle_gamma   90.00
#
_symmetry.space_group_name_H-M   'P 1'
#
loop_
_entity.id
_entity.type
_entity.pdbx_description
1 polymer ?
#
loop_
_entity_poly.entity_id
_entity_poly.type
_entity_poly.pdbx_seq_one_letter_code
_entity_poly.pdbx_strand_id
1 'polypeptide(L)'
;MAALQKLINSLVEVIVGYYDIKSGGNTIDKFIEKLHPIDKLHPLANLLKMTPENLNATLAKTIEETATIKETRVNFLNYLANIIKDVKPLVDQKEPLSDEELCFVKKTLIDLITHCQQLSPLSHSDLYHFEYNGQKIAAFGFETGYIRVSPCTTGDLIRRLFPVPGFTLTSTQYPMSEIKEFVETMVTDHQDYLLSGQENAELATKINTLEKENRGLSWKTRSLQHQLDQLSTYEKEEQAPPSKQATSYSQYPRKVVSGLFSQVFFHKKSSEIAELEKSDRIPSCKLGHSSDDPE
;
A
#
# COMPACT_ATOMS: atom_id res chain seq x y z
N MET A 1 -6.25 7.24 -6.28
CA MET A 1 -6.07 7.54 -4.84
C MET A 1 -7.43 7.40 -4.18
N ALA A 2 -7.55 6.50 -3.20
CA ALA A 2 -8.80 6.22 -2.49
C ALA A 2 -9.33 7.47 -1.76
N ALA A 3 -10.65 7.55 -1.56
CA ALA A 3 -11.30 8.68 -0.90
C ALA A 3 -10.78 8.91 0.53
N LEU A 4 -10.54 7.82 1.27
CA LEU A 4 -9.98 7.88 2.63
C LEU A 4 -8.58 8.51 2.67
N GLN A 5 -7.70 8.15 1.73
CA GLN A 5 -6.37 8.75 1.61
C GLN A 5 -6.47 10.26 1.35
N LYS A 6 -7.40 10.68 0.49
CA LYS A 6 -7.62 12.10 0.21
C LYS A 6 -8.07 12.83 1.46
N LEU A 7 -9.00 12.27 2.23
CA LEU A 7 -9.49 12.86 3.47
C LEU A 7 -8.34 13.13 4.44
N ILE A 8 -7.51 12.13 4.71
CA ILE A 8 -6.36 12.27 5.62
C ILE A 8 -5.36 13.31 5.10
N ASN A 9 -5.07 13.32 3.80
CA ASN A 9 -4.20 14.32 3.20
C ASN A 9 -4.76 15.74 3.35
N SER A 10 -6.08 15.90 3.23
CA SER A 10 -6.73 17.20 3.43
C SER A 10 -6.71 17.67 4.88
N LEU A 11 -6.68 16.77 5.87
CA LEU A 11 -6.44 17.18 7.26
C LEU A 11 -5.03 17.76 7.44
N VAL A 12 -4.03 17.18 6.79
CA VAL A 12 -2.66 17.72 6.77
C VAL A 12 -2.65 19.10 6.08
N GLU A 13 -3.38 19.25 4.96
CA GLU A 13 -3.52 20.53 4.26
C GLU A 13 -4.15 21.62 5.13
N VAL A 14 -5.13 21.28 5.96
CA VAL A 14 -5.76 22.25 6.88
C VAL A 14 -4.75 22.76 7.91
N ILE A 15 -3.93 21.89 8.51
CA ILE A 15 -2.93 22.29 9.51
C ILE A 15 -1.87 23.20 8.87
N VAL A 16 -1.31 22.76 7.74
CA VAL A 16 -0.25 23.51 7.04
C VAL A 16 -0.79 24.82 6.47
N GLY A 17 -1.98 24.79 5.86
CA GLY A 17 -2.62 25.97 5.30
C GLY A 17 -2.93 27.00 6.37
N TYR A 18 -3.41 26.58 7.54
CA TYR A 18 -3.66 27.51 8.64
C TYR A 18 -2.37 28.21 9.08
N TYR A 19 -1.27 27.47 9.24
CA TYR A 19 0.03 28.05 9.56
C TYR A 19 0.52 29.05 8.50
N ASP A 20 0.49 28.67 7.23
CA ASP A 20 0.95 29.51 6.12
C ASP A 20 0.18 30.84 6.04
N ILE A 21 -1.14 30.79 6.23
CA ILE A 21 -1.99 31.99 6.24
C ILE A 21 -1.71 32.87 7.47
N LYS A 22 -1.50 32.28 8.65
CA LYS A 22 -1.24 33.05 9.88
C LYS A 22 0.17 33.62 9.95
N SER A 23 1.14 32.98 9.32
CA SER A 23 2.52 33.47 9.21
C SER A 23 2.68 34.61 8.19
N GLY A 24 1.58 35.09 7.59
CA GLY A 24 1.60 36.16 6.59
C GLY A 24 2.03 35.68 5.19
N GLY A 25 2.07 34.36 4.97
CA GLY A 25 2.53 33.75 3.73
C GLY A 25 1.57 33.95 2.56
N ASN A 26 0.29 33.56 2.71
CA ASN A 26 -0.70 33.57 1.62
C ASN A 26 -2.13 33.88 2.09
N THR A 27 -2.98 34.30 1.15
CA THR A 27 -4.45 34.21 1.33
C THR A 27 -4.90 32.76 1.13
N ILE A 28 -6.09 32.40 1.61
CA ILE A 28 -6.65 31.04 1.44
C ILE A 28 -6.67 30.65 -0.04
N ASP A 29 -7.11 31.56 -0.92
CA ASP A 29 -7.15 31.31 -2.37
C ASP A 29 -5.76 31.04 -2.94
N LYS A 30 -4.75 31.83 -2.57
CA LYS A 30 -3.38 31.62 -3.03
C LYS A 30 -2.78 30.31 -2.52
N PHE A 31 -3.13 29.91 -1.31
CA PHE A 31 -2.72 28.61 -0.77
C PHE A 31 -3.33 27.47 -1.58
N ILE A 32 -4.64 27.53 -1.85
CA ILE A 32 -5.35 26.50 -2.62
C ILE A 32 -4.90 26.47 -4.09
N GLU A 33 -4.63 27.63 -4.70
CA GLU A 33 -4.04 27.71 -6.05
C GLU A 33 -2.68 27.01 -6.11
N LYS A 34 -1.83 27.14 -5.07
CA LYS A 34 -0.54 26.43 -5.02
C LYS A 34 -0.68 24.92 -4.87
N LEU A 35 -1.80 24.43 -4.34
CA LEU A 35 -2.09 23.00 -4.26
C LEU A 35 -2.40 22.39 -5.64
N HIS A 36 -2.78 23.20 -6.65
CA HIS A 36 -3.20 22.71 -7.97
C HIS A 36 -2.43 23.37 -9.14
N PRO A 37 -1.75 22.58 -10.01
CA PRO A 37 -1.55 21.13 -9.91
C PRO A 37 -0.51 20.81 -8.83
N ILE A 38 -0.66 19.64 -8.19
CA ILE A 38 0.38 19.10 -7.30
C ILE A 38 1.60 18.78 -8.18
N ASP A 39 2.43 19.79 -8.46
CA ASP A 39 3.76 19.53 -8.99
C ASP A 39 4.49 18.67 -7.96
N LYS A 40 5.26 17.69 -8.43
CA LYS A 40 6.04 16.76 -7.59
C LYS A 40 7.01 17.48 -6.63
N LEU A 41 7.21 18.79 -6.80
CA LEU A 41 8.02 19.67 -5.97
C LEU A 41 7.25 20.43 -4.87
N HIS A 42 5.92 20.33 -4.80
CA HIS A 42 5.17 21.04 -3.76
C HIS A 42 5.60 20.55 -2.37
N PRO A 43 5.96 21.43 -1.41
CA PRO A 43 6.45 21.04 -0.08
C PRO A 43 5.51 20.06 0.65
N LEU A 44 4.20 20.22 0.43
CA LEU A 44 3.18 19.34 0.96
C LEU A 44 3.25 17.90 0.39
N ALA A 45 3.59 17.74 -0.89
CA ALA A 45 3.73 16.42 -1.51
C ALA A 45 4.91 15.63 -0.93
N ASN A 46 5.94 16.32 -0.43
CA ASN A 46 7.05 15.70 0.30
C ASN A 46 6.64 15.36 1.74
N LEU A 47 5.88 16.24 2.39
CA LEU A 47 5.35 16.02 3.73
C LEU A 47 4.46 14.77 3.80
N LEU A 48 3.56 14.59 2.83
CA LEU A 48 2.65 13.43 2.75
C LEU A 48 3.36 12.08 2.49
N LYS A 49 4.61 12.11 2.02
CA LYS A 49 5.46 10.93 1.77
C LYS A 49 6.41 10.61 2.93
N MET A 50 6.43 11.44 3.98
CA MET A 50 7.27 11.19 5.14
C MET A 50 6.79 9.95 5.91
N THR A 51 7.70 9.36 6.68
CA THR A 51 7.31 8.32 7.65
C THR A 51 6.36 8.90 8.70
N PRO A 52 5.50 8.09 9.32
CA PRO A 52 4.57 8.57 10.35
C PRO A 52 5.24 9.39 11.45
N GLU A 53 6.42 8.98 11.92
CA GLU A 53 7.16 9.69 12.98
C GLU A 53 7.59 11.09 12.54
N ASN A 54 8.15 11.20 11.33
CA ASN A 54 8.62 12.47 10.79
C ASN A 54 7.47 13.41 10.46
N LEU A 55 6.36 12.88 9.94
CA LEU A 55 5.14 13.64 9.72
C LEU A 55 4.59 14.20 11.04
N ASN A 56 4.45 13.34 12.05
CA ASN A 56 3.93 13.73 13.36
C ASN A 56 4.81 14.80 14.01
N ALA A 57 6.14 14.64 13.96
CA ALA A 57 7.07 15.64 14.46
C ALA A 57 6.96 16.97 13.72
N THR A 58 6.81 16.93 12.39
CA THR A 58 6.66 18.13 11.57
C THR A 58 5.34 18.85 11.87
N LEU A 59 4.22 18.12 11.97
CA LEU A 59 2.92 18.69 12.31
C LEU A 59 2.92 19.30 13.72
N ALA A 60 3.50 18.62 14.70
CA ALA A 60 3.64 19.13 16.06
C ALA A 60 4.41 20.46 16.08
N LYS A 61 5.54 20.53 15.36
CA LYS A 61 6.33 21.76 15.22
C LYS A 61 5.54 22.87 14.51
N THR A 62 4.81 22.55 13.44
CA THR A 62 3.95 23.53 12.73
C THR A 62 2.87 24.09 13.65
N ILE A 63 2.27 23.26 14.51
CA ILE A 63 1.25 23.70 15.46
C ILE A 63 1.87 24.56 16.58
N GLU A 64 3.04 24.17 17.09
CA GLU A 64 3.79 24.96 18.08
C GLU A 64 4.12 26.35 17.56
N GLU A 65 4.66 26.45 16.35
CA GLU A 65 4.95 27.73 15.71
C GLU A 65 3.67 28.55 15.49
N THR A 66 2.57 27.89 15.13
CA THR A 66 1.25 28.54 15.03
C THR A 66 0.77 29.11 16.37
N ALA A 67 1.01 28.40 17.47
CA ALA A 67 0.64 28.85 18.81
C ALA A 67 1.28 30.19 19.17
N THR A 68 2.54 30.40 18.76
CA THR A 68 3.26 31.66 18.99
C THR A 68 2.63 32.85 18.25
N ILE A 69 1.91 32.59 17.16
CA ILE A 69 1.26 33.62 16.33
C ILE A 69 -0.19 33.86 16.80
N LYS A 70 -0.95 32.80 17.09
CA LYS A 70 -2.36 32.89 17.49
C LYS A 70 -2.85 31.61 18.21
N GLU A 71 -2.98 31.68 19.54
CA GLU A 71 -3.27 30.52 20.40
C GLU A 71 -4.64 29.87 20.20
N THR A 72 -5.66 30.64 19.81
CA THR A 72 -7.08 30.20 19.85
C THR A 72 -7.44 28.94 19.05
N ARG A 73 -6.57 28.42 18.18
CA ARG A 73 -6.86 27.26 17.32
C ARG A 73 -6.02 26.02 17.59
N VAL A 74 -5.07 26.11 18.51
CA VAL A 74 -4.10 25.05 18.81
C VAL A 74 -4.80 23.75 19.20
N ASN A 75 -5.82 23.80 20.06
CA ASN A 75 -6.54 22.60 20.50
C ASN A 75 -7.19 21.83 19.35
N PHE A 76 -7.82 22.53 18.40
CA PHE A 76 -8.44 21.89 17.25
C PHE A 76 -7.39 21.35 16.27
N LEU A 77 -6.28 22.06 16.07
CA LEU A 77 -5.20 21.57 15.21
C LEU A 77 -4.51 20.33 15.82
N ASN A 78 -4.32 20.30 17.14
CA ASN A 78 -3.82 19.12 17.85
C ASN A 78 -4.79 17.95 17.76
N TYR A 79 -6.10 18.21 17.82
CA TYR A 79 -7.12 17.18 17.57
C TYR A 79 -6.98 16.57 16.18
N LEU A 80 -6.85 17.39 15.13
CA LEU A 80 -6.61 16.89 13.77
C LEU A 80 -5.29 16.11 13.66
N ALA A 81 -4.22 16.61 14.30
CA ALA A 81 -2.93 15.93 14.30
C ALA A 81 -3.00 14.55 14.99
N ASN A 82 -3.77 14.42 16.07
CA ASN A 82 -3.99 13.13 16.73
C ASN A 82 -4.74 12.14 15.83
N ILE A 83 -5.79 12.61 15.13
CA ILE A 83 -6.49 11.76 14.15
C ILE A 83 -5.54 11.33 13.02
N ILE A 84 -4.72 12.24 12.49
CA ILE A 84 -3.74 11.91 11.45
C ILE A 84 -2.75 10.86 11.98
N LYS A 85 -2.24 11.05 13.20
CA LYS A 85 -1.33 10.11 13.85
C LYS A 85 -1.92 8.71 13.99
N ASP A 86 -3.19 8.62 14.36
CA ASP A 86 -3.84 7.34 14.65
C ASP A 86 -4.35 6.64 13.38
N VAL A 87 -4.86 7.40 12.40
CA VAL A 87 -5.52 6.84 11.21
C VAL A 87 -4.59 6.73 10.00
N LYS A 88 -3.65 7.66 9.80
CA LYS A 88 -2.80 7.64 8.60
C LYS A 88 -1.97 6.36 8.45
N PRO A 89 -1.34 5.79 9.51
CA PRO A 89 -0.61 4.54 9.38
C PRO A 89 -1.49 3.38 8.88
N LEU A 90 -2.75 3.34 9.33
CA LEU A 90 -3.74 2.34 8.93
C LEU A 90 -4.20 2.52 7.48
N VAL A 91 -4.24 3.76 6.98
CA VAL A 91 -4.64 4.06 5.59
C VAL A 91 -3.50 3.87 4.59
N ASP A 92 -2.26 4.09 5.03
CA ASP A 92 -1.07 3.95 4.19
C ASP A 92 -0.61 2.48 4.03
N GLN A 93 -1.13 1.57 4.87
CA GLN A 93 -0.76 0.16 4.80
C GLN A 93 -1.31 -0.49 3.53
N LYS A 94 -0.64 -1.55 3.08
CA LYS A 94 -1.00 -2.25 1.83
C LYS A 94 -1.99 -3.39 2.03
N GLU A 95 -2.22 -3.77 3.27
CA GLU A 95 -3.07 -4.89 3.64
C GLU A 95 -4.43 -4.38 4.11
N PRO A 96 -5.52 -5.13 3.84
CA PRO A 96 -6.82 -4.84 4.41
C PRO A 96 -6.75 -4.69 5.94
N LEU A 97 -7.59 -3.81 6.46
CA LEU A 97 -7.72 -3.57 7.89
C LEU A 97 -8.44 -4.75 8.56
N SER A 98 -8.03 -5.10 9.76
CA SER A 98 -8.77 -6.02 10.63
C SER A 98 -10.12 -5.41 11.06
N ASP A 99 -11.05 -6.23 11.54
CA ASP A 99 -12.37 -5.76 12.01
C ASP A 99 -12.26 -4.72 13.14
N GLU A 100 -11.27 -4.88 14.02
CA GLU A 100 -10.99 -3.95 15.12
C GLU A 100 -10.50 -2.59 14.60
N GLU A 101 -9.56 -2.61 13.65
CA GLU A 101 -9.05 -1.40 13.00
C GLU A 101 -10.12 -0.71 12.15
N LEU A 102 -10.95 -1.48 11.43
CA LEU A 102 -12.09 -0.95 10.68
C LEU A 102 -13.07 -0.24 11.61
N CYS A 103 -13.43 -0.87 12.72
CA CYS A 103 -14.31 -0.27 13.71
C CYS A 103 -13.71 1.02 14.27
N PHE A 104 -12.40 1.02 14.58
CA PHE A 104 -11.68 2.18 15.06
C PHE A 104 -11.67 3.33 14.05
N VAL A 105 -11.30 3.06 12.79
CA VAL A 105 -11.26 4.06 11.72
C VAL A 105 -12.65 4.62 11.47
N LYS A 106 -13.67 3.79 11.31
CA LYS A 106 -15.06 4.24 11.08
C LYS A 106 -15.53 5.14 12.21
N LYS A 107 -15.35 4.74 13.47
CA LYS A 107 -15.73 5.54 14.64
C LYS A 107 -15.00 6.90 14.63
N THR A 108 -13.69 6.88 14.43
CA THR A 108 -12.85 8.09 14.42
C THR A 108 -13.30 9.09 13.34
N LEU A 109 -13.63 8.61 12.14
CA LEU A 109 -14.11 9.44 11.05
C LEU A 109 -15.52 9.99 11.29
N ILE A 110 -16.42 9.17 11.85
CA ILE A 110 -17.77 9.62 12.25
C ILE A 110 -17.66 10.74 13.30
N ASP A 111 -16.81 10.54 14.31
CA ASP A 111 -16.59 11.53 15.37
C ASP A 111 -15.99 12.82 14.80
N LEU A 112 -14.97 12.72 13.93
CA LEU A 112 -14.41 13.88 13.21
C LEU A 112 -15.47 14.68 12.47
N ILE A 113 -16.29 14.02 11.67
CA ILE A 113 -17.32 14.67 10.88
C ILE A 113 -18.37 15.32 11.79
N THR A 114 -18.79 14.61 12.84
CA THR A 114 -19.77 15.10 13.81
C THR A 114 -19.25 16.33 14.56
N HIS A 115 -18.00 16.30 15.04
CA HIS A 115 -17.39 17.44 15.72
C HIS A 115 -17.25 18.65 14.78
N CYS A 116 -16.87 18.43 13.52
CA CYS A 116 -16.82 19.51 12.52
C CYS A 116 -18.20 20.11 12.23
N GLN A 117 -19.26 19.30 12.15
CA GLN A 117 -20.63 19.80 12.00
C GLN A 117 -21.12 20.59 13.21
N GLN A 118 -20.73 20.18 14.42
CA GLN A 118 -21.08 20.90 15.65
C GLN A 118 -20.35 22.23 15.77
N LEU A 119 -19.10 22.32 15.29
CA LEU A 119 -18.33 23.56 15.25
C LEU A 119 -18.76 24.50 14.12
N SER A 120 -19.31 23.97 13.03
CA SER A 120 -19.72 24.72 11.83
C SER A 120 -20.69 25.89 12.10
N PRO A 121 -21.77 25.76 12.90
CA PRO A 121 -22.69 26.87 13.17
C PRO A 121 -22.24 27.79 14.32
N LEU A 122 -21.20 27.43 15.08
CA LEU A 122 -20.80 28.15 16.28
C LEU A 122 -19.91 29.35 15.95
N SER A 123 -20.00 30.41 16.75
CA SER A 123 -19.10 31.56 16.62
C SER A 123 -17.66 31.15 16.93
N HIS A 124 -16.72 31.83 16.29
CA HIS A 124 -15.28 31.72 16.52
C HIS A 124 -14.84 32.10 17.94
N SER A 125 -15.74 32.67 18.74
CA SER A 125 -15.60 32.96 20.17
C SER A 125 -16.25 31.91 21.08
N ASP A 126 -17.12 31.06 20.54
CA ASP A 126 -17.87 30.09 21.32
C ASP A 126 -17.08 28.79 21.41
N LEU A 127 -16.94 28.29 22.63
CA LEU A 127 -16.16 27.09 22.92
C LEU A 127 -17.09 25.87 22.99
N TYR A 128 -16.81 24.87 22.17
CA TYR A 128 -17.48 23.58 22.18
C TYR A 128 -16.55 22.51 22.76
N HIS A 129 -17.12 21.63 23.58
CA HIS A 129 -16.38 20.55 24.23
C HIS A 129 -16.83 19.20 23.69
N PHE A 130 -15.87 18.37 23.33
CA PHE A 130 -16.09 17.00 22.88
C PHE A 130 -14.97 16.09 23.38
N GLU A 131 -15.09 14.79 23.13
CA GLU A 131 -14.14 13.80 23.60
C GLU A 131 -13.48 13.09 22.43
N TYR A 132 -12.18 12.80 22.56
CA TYR A 132 -11.44 11.95 21.65
C TYR A 132 -10.49 11.07 22.46
N ASN A 133 -10.58 9.75 22.30
CA ASN A 133 -9.75 8.77 23.02
C ASN A 133 -9.66 9.03 24.54
N GLY A 134 -10.80 9.29 25.20
CA GLY A 134 -10.85 9.53 26.64
C GLY A 134 -10.42 10.93 27.08
N GLN A 135 -9.97 11.78 26.16
CA GLN A 135 -9.53 13.14 26.44
C GLN A 135 -10.60 14.15 26.07
N LYS A 136 -10.89 15.08 27.00
CA LYS A 136 -11.76 16.22 26.72
C LYS A 136 -11.00 17.26 25.91
N ILE A 137 -11.56 17.62 24.77
CA ILE A 137 -11.04 18.62 23.85
C ILE A 137 -12.01 19.80 23.83
N ALA A 138 -11.46 21.01 23.85
CA ALA A 138 -12.22 22.24 23.74
C ALA A 138 -11.78 22.99 22.47
N ALA A 139 -12.70 23.25 21.55
CA ALA A 139 -12.44 23.93 20.30
C ALA A 139 -13.44 25.06 20.05
N PHE A 140 -12.96 26.15 19.46
CA PHE A 140 -13.81 27.28 19.11
C PHE A 140 -14.58 27.03 17.81
N GLY A 141 -15.77 27.60 17.67
CA GLY A 141 -16.59 27.52 16.48
C GLY A 141 -15.94 28.09 15.20
N PHE A 142 -16.59 27.86 14.07
CA PHE A 142 -16.06 28.16 12.75
C PHE A 142 -16.57 29.46 12.12
N GLU A 143 -17.54 30.15 12.70
CA GLU A 143 -18.16 31.35 12.11
C GLU A 143 -17.65 32.67 12.68
N THR A 144 -17.56 33.70 11.86
CA THR A 144 -17.21 35.07 12.25
C THR A 144 -18.33 36.04 11.91
N GLY A 145 -18.41 37.12 12.71
CA GLY A 145 -19.31 38.25 12.46
C GLY A 145 -20.67 38.16 13.17
N TYR A 146 -21.18 39.32 13.60
CA TYR A 146 -22.52 39.47 14.20
C TYR A 146 -23.63 39.77 13.15
N ILE A 147 -23.27 40.38 12.02
CA ILE A 147 -24.23 40.89 11.01
C ILE A 147 -24.13 40.13 9.67
N ARG A 148 -22.92 39.70 9.30
CA ARG A 148 -22.68 38.80 8.16
C ARG A 148 -21.85 37.63 8.67
N VAL A 149 -22.46 36.46 8.68
CA VAL A 149 -21.83 35.20 9.06
C VAL A 149 -20.87 34.80 7.93
N SER A 150 -19.57 34.77 8.22
CA SER A 150 -18.55 34.25 7.30
C SER A 150 -17.60 33.31 8.03
N PRO A 151 -17.10 32.25 7.39
CA PRO A 151 -16.20 31.31 8.05
C PRO A 151 -14.91 31.99 8.49
N CYS A 152 -14.42 31.61 9.67
CA CYS A 152 -13.05 31.91 10.09
C CYS A 152 -12.05 31.11 9.23
N THR A 153 -10.76 31.44 9.29
CA THR A 153 -9.72 30.78 8.48
C THR A 153 -9.76 29.25 8.58
N THR A 154 -9.88 28.69 9.79
CA THR A 154 -9.96 27.23 9.99
C THR A 154 -11.25 26.66 9.40
N GLY A 155 -12.37 27.36 9.59
CA GLY A 155 -13.67 26.96 9.03
C GLY A 155 -13.67 26.95 7.50
N ASP A 156 -13.06 27.95 6.87
CA ASP A 156 -12.98 28.07 5.41
C ASP A 156 -12.03 27.02 4.81
N LEU A 157 -10.88 26.77 5.44
CA LEU A 157 -9.99 25.67 5.06
C LEU A 157 -10.69 24.31 5.16
N ILE A 158 -11.39 24.04 6.26
CA ILE A 158 -12.17 22.81 6.43
C ILE A 158 -13.26 22.72 5.35
N ARG A 159 -14.04 23.78 5.10
CA ARG A 159 -15.10 23.77 4.07
C ARG A 159 -14.58 23.50 2.66
N ARG A 160 -13.38 23.98 2.32
CA ARG A 160 -12.84 23.92 0.96
C ARG A 160 -11.94 22.70 0.71
N LEU A 161 -11.27 22.21 1.75
CA LEU A 161 -10.30 21.13 1.61
C LEU A 161 -10.87 19.77 2.00
N PHE A 162 -11.90 19.71 2.86
CA PHE A 162 -12.48 18.43 3.26
C PHE A 162 -13.11 17.74 2.03
N PRO A 163 -12.51 16.65 1.52
CA PRO A 163 -12.78 16.15 0.19
C PRO A 163 -13.95 15.18 0.27
N VAL A 164 -15.15 15.71 0.30
CA VAL A 164 -16.35 14.90 0.29
C VAL A 164 -17.33 15.41 -0.76
N PRO A 165 -17.51 14.67 -1.88
CA PRO A 165 -18.59 14.93 -2.81
C PRO A 165 -19.93 14.81 -2.08
N GLY A 166 -20.70 15.90 -2.01
CA GLY A 166 -22.04 15.91 -1.40
C GLY A 166 -22.09 16.30 0.09
N PHE A 167 -20.95 16.32 0.79
CA PHE A 167 -20.86 16.75 2.19
C PHE A 167 -20.11 18.07 2.27
N THR A 168 -20.85 19.16 2.05
CA THR A 168 -20.32 20.50 2.28
C THR A 168 -20.60 20.82 3.74
N LEU A 169 -19.58 21.14 4.53
CA LEU A 169 -19.75 21.60 5.92
C LEU A 169 -20.45 22.97 5.92
N THR A 170 -21.76 22.95 5.75
CA THR A 170 -22.65 24.11 5.82
C THR A 170 -23.11 24.31 7.26
N SER A 171 -23.92 25.34 7.49
CA SER A 171 -24.60 25.54 8.77
C SER A 171 -25.67 24.46 9.03
N THR A 172 -26.09 23.71 8.00
CA THR A 172 -27.06 22.64 8.11
C THR A 172 -26.37 21.35 8.55
N GLN A 173 -26.85 20.76 9.64
CA GLN A 173 -26.34 19.49 10.16
C GLN A 173 -26.93 18.33 9.35
N TYR A 174 -26.07 17.41 8.91
CA TYR A 174 -26.53 16.18 8.27
C TYR A 174 -26.96 15.16 9.33
N PRO A 175 -27.98 14.34 9.06
CA PRO A 175 -28.38 13.25 9.93
C PRO A 175 -27.22 12.27 10.20
N MET A 176 -27.18 11.71 11.42
CA MET A 176 -26.17 10.72 11.80
C MET A 176 -26.20 9.46 10.91
N SER A 177 -27.35 9.10 10.35
CA SER A 177 -27.46 8.00 9.39
C SER A 177 -26.66 8.27 8.11
N GLU A 178 -26.74 9.48 7.57
CA GLU A 178 -26.02 9.88 6.35
C GLU A 178 -24.51 9.93 6.59
N ILE A 179 -24.08 10.41 7.77
CA ILE A 179 -22.66 10.42 8.16
C ILE A 179 -22.12 8.98 8.22
N LYS A 180 -22.87 8.07 8.85
CA LYS A 180 -22.48 6.66 8.96
C LYS A 180 -22.39 5.98 7.60
N GLU A 181 -23.39 6.15 6.75
CA GLU A 181 -23.40 5.60 5.39
C GLU A 181 -22.25 6.14 4.54
N PHE A 182 -21.97 7.44 4.67
CA PHE A 182 -20.86 8.07 3.98
C PHE A 182 -19.50 7.49 4.41
N VAL A 183 -19.26 7.38 5.72
CA VAL A 183 -18.02 6.81 6.24
C VAL A 183 -17.90 5.33 5.88
N GLU A 184 -19.00 4.57 5.95
CA GLU A 184 -19.04 3.17 5.54
C GLU A 184 -18.60 3.01 4.09
N THR A 185 -19.19 3.80 3.18
CA THR A 185 -18.86 3.79 1.75
C THR A 185 -17.38 4.11 1.55
N MET A 186 -16.86 5.16 2.19
CA MET A 186 -15.45 5.57 2.04
C MET A 186 -14.47 4.49 2.51
N VAL A 187 -14.76 3.84 3.63
CA VAL A 187 -13.91 2.80 4.20
C VAL A 187 -13.98 1.54 3.33
N THR A 188 -15.16 1.13 2.90
CA THR A 188 -15.36 -0.03 2.01
C THR A 188 -14.64 0.17 0.67
N ASP A 189 -14.81 1.33 0.02
CA ASP A 189 -14.10 1.67 -1.22
C ASP A 189 -12.57 1.57 -1.06
N HIS A 190 -12.06 1.94 0.12
CA HIS A 190 -10.63 1.83 0.42
C HIS A 190 -10.20 0.37 0.62
N GLN A 191 -10.98 -0.43 1.35
CA GLN A 191 -10.70 -1.86 1.52
C GLN A 191 -10.73 -2.61 0.18
N ASP A 192 -11.74 -2.35 -0.65
CA ASP A 192 -11.86 -2.94 -1.99
C ASP A 192 -10.69 -2.56 -2.90
N TYR A 193 -10.19 -1.32 -2.78
CA TYR A 193 -8.99 -0.87 -3.49
C TYR A 193 -7.74 -1.66 -3.05
N LEU A 194 -7.58 -1.94 -1.75
CA LEU A 194 -6.46 -2.72 -1.23
C LEU A 194 -6.55 -4.19 -1.69
N LEU A 195 -7.73 -4.80 -1.59
CA LEU A 195 -7.99 -6.17 -2.05
C LEU A 195 -7.72 -6.33 -3.55
N SER A 196 -8.25 -5.42 -4.37
CA SER A 196 -8.00 -5.40 -5.82
C SER A 196 -6.50 -5.21 -6.15
N GLY A 197 -5.77 -4.47 -5.31
CA GLY A 197 -4.33 -4.29 -5.42
C GLY A 197 -3.56 -5.59 -5.18
N GLN A 198 -3.98 -6.37 -4.17
CA GLN A 198 -3.42 -7.69 -3.87
C GLN A 198 -3.68 -8.69 -5.00
N GLU A 199 -4.93 -8.79 -5.48
CA GLU A 199 -5.30 -9.69 -6.59
C GLU A 199 -4.49 -9.38 -7.85
N ASN A 200 -4.30 -8.09 -8.18
CA ASN A 200 -3.49 -7.69 -9.32
C ASN A 200 -2.01 -8.04 -9.15
N ALA A 201 -1.46 -7.91 -7.94
CA ALA A 201 -0.09 -8.30 -7.65
C ALA A 201 0.10 -9.83 -7.78
N GLU A 202 -0.84 -10.62 -7.26
CA GLU A 202 -0.85 -12.08 -7.40
C GLU A 202 -0.95 -12.51 -8.86
N LEU A 203 -1.87 -11.91 -9.63
CA LEU A 203 -2.00 -12.17 -11.07
C LEU A 203 -0.71 -11.83 -11.82
N ALA A 204 -0.06 -10.72 -11.51
CA ALA A 204 1.22 -10.34 -12.12
C ALA A 204 2.34 -11.35 -11.81
N THR A 205 2.41 -11.88 -10.59
CA THR A 205 3.38 -12.93 -10.25
C THR A 205 3.10 -14.24 -11.01
N LYS A 206 1.83 -14.62 -11.15
CA LYS A 206 1.41 -15.81 -11.88
C LYS A 206 1.73 -15.71 -13.36
N ILE A 207 1.48 -14.54 -13.98
CA ILE A 207 1.85 -14.26 -15.38
C ILE A 207 3.36 -14.39 -15.57
N ASN A 208 4.17 -13.75 -14.71
CA ASN A 208 5.63 -13.85 -14.79
C ASN A 208 6.14 -15.31 -14.67
N THR A 209 5.50 -16.10 -13.80
CA THR A 209 5.84 -17.52 -13.61
C THR A 209 5.51 -18.33 -14.86
N LEU A 210 4.29 -18.16 -15.40
CA LEU A 210 3.85 -18.83 -16.64
C LEU A 210 4.70 -18.43 -17.84
N GLU A 211 5.12 -17.17 -17.96
CA GLU A 211 6.04 -16.74 -19.02
C GLU A 211 7.43 -17.39 -18.91
N LYS A 212 7.92 -17.60 -17.68
CA LYS A 212 9.20 -18.27 -17.44
C LYS A 212 9.10 -19.76 -17.81
N GLU A 213 8.01 -20.42 -17.42
CA GLU A 213 7.74 -21.81 -17.78
C GLU A 213 7.57 -21.99 -19.29
N ASN A 214 6.80 -21.13 -19.93
CA ASN A 214 6.58 -21.18 -21.37
C ASN A 214 7.88 -20.97 -22.17
N ARG A 215 8.74 -20.04 -21.72
CA ARG A 215 10.10 -19.89 -22.26
C ARG A 215 10.93 -21.17 -22.09
N GLY A 216 10.87 -21.81 -20.92
CA GLY A 216 11.56 -23.07 -20.64
C GLY A 216 11.07 -24.23 -21.51
N LEU A 217 9.76 -24.35 -21.69
CA LEU A 217 9.14 -25.35 -22.56
C LEU A 217 9.49 -25.10 -24.03
N SER A 218 9.42 -23.86 -24.50
CA SER A 218 9.82 -23.48 -25.87
C SER A 218 11.26 -23.88 -26.18
N TRP A 219 12.18 -23.66 -25.23
CA TRP A 219 13.58 -24.07 -25.37
C TRP A 219 13.73 -25.59 -25.44
N LYS A 220 13.04 -26.34 -24.56
CA LYS A 220 13.02 -27.82 -24.60
C LYS A 220 12.46 -28.34 -25.92
N THR A 221 11.36 -27.78 -26.42
CA THR A 221 10.77 -28.18 -27.71
C THR A 221 11.73 -27.94 -28.86
N ARG A 222 12.42 -26.79 -28.91
CA ARG A 222 13.46 -26.54 -29.92
C ARG A 222 14.62 -27.52 -29.82
N SER A 223 15.09 -27.80 -28.60
CA SER A 223 16.18 -28.76 -28.38
C SER A 223 15.80 -30.17 -28.83
N LEU A 224 14.59 -30.61 -28.53
CA LEU A 224 14.08 -31.93 -28.94
C LEU A 224 13.90 -31.98 -30.46
N GLN A 225 13.36 -30.93 -31.08
CA GLN A 225 13.24 -30.86 -32.54
C GLN A 225 14.60 -30.98 -33.21
N HIS A 226 15.62 -30.29 -32.70
CA HIS A 226 16.97 -30.38 -33.22
C HIS A 226 17.56 -31.80 -33.06
N GLN A 227 17.31 -32.48 -31.94
CA GLN A 227 17.73 -33.88 -31.75
C GLN A 227 17.01 -34.82 -32.72
N LEU A 228 15.73 -34.59 -32.97
CA LEU A 228 14.92 -35.40 -33.89
C LEU A 228 15.36 -35.20 -35.34
N ASP A 229 15.67 -33.97 -35.73
CA ASP A 229 16.23 -33.63 -37.04
C ASP A 229 17.59 -34.32 -37.23
N GLN A 230 18.47 -34.28 -36.23
CA GLN A 230 19.75 -34.99 -36.24
C GLN A 230 19.60 -36.50 -36.44
N LEU A 231 18.70 -37.14 -35.70
CA LEU A 231 18.43 -38.58 -35.86
C LEU A 231 17.90 -38.91 -37.26
N SER A 232 17.02 -38.08 -37.81
CA SER A 232 16.47 -38.27 -39.16
C SER A 232 17.53 -38.14 -40.26
N THR A 233 18.56 -37.32 -40.06
CA THR A 233 19.71 -37.23 -40.97
C THR A 233 20.60 -38.47 -40.90
N TYR A 234 20.84 -39.02 -39.71
CA TYR A 234 21.60 -40.25 -39.55
C TYR A 234 20.90 -41.46 -40.20
N GLU A 235 19.58 -41.58 -40.06
CA GLU A 235 18.80 -42.65 -40.72
C GLU A 235 18.81 -42.53 -42.26
N LYS A 236 18.84 -41.30 -42.80
CA LYS A 236 18.95 -41.07 -44.24
C LYS A 236 20.35 -41.38 -44.78
N GLU A 237 21.40 -41.17 -43.99
CA GLU A 237 22.77 -41.54 -44.35
C GLU A 237 23.00 -43.07 -44.29
N GLU A 238 22.33 -43.79 -43.38
CA GLU A 238 22.37 -45.26 -43.33
C GLU A 238 21.61 -45.96 -44.47
N GLN A 239 20.63 -45.30 -45.11
CA GLN A 239 19.87 -45.84 -46.24
C GLN A 239 20.46 -45.51 -47.63
N ALA A 240 21.61 -44.83 -47.71
CA ALA A 240 22.29 -44.58 -48.96
C ALA A 240 22.94 -45.87 -49.53
N PRO A 241 22.68 -46.27 -50.80
CA PRO A 241 23.25 -47.50 -51.35
C PRO A 241 24.78 -47.37 -51.57
N PRO A 242 25.55 -48.47 -51.48
CA PRO A 242 27.00 -48.42 -51.65
C PRO A 242 27.34 -48.05 -53.10
N SER A 243 28.03 -46.93 -53.29
CA SER A 243 28.66 -46.60 -54.56
C SER A 243 29.84 -47.56 -54.83
N LYS A 244 29.86 -48.15 -56.02
CA LYS A 244 30.83 -49.17 -56.44
C LYS A 244 32.20 -48.53 -56.78
N GLN A 245 33.24 -48.98 -56.05
CA GLN A 245 34.66 -49.30 -56.40
C GLN A 245 35.42 -48.43 -57.44
N ALA A 246 36.72 -48.07 -57.29
CA ALA A 246 37.83 -48.98 -56.98
C ALA A 246 39.16 -48.30 -56.52
N THR A 247 39.85 -49.00 -55.58
CA THR A 247 41.31 -49.21 -55.35
C THR A 247 42.33 -48.06 -55.53
N SER A 248 43.27 -47.79 -54.61
CA SER A 248 44.31 -48.75 -54.16
C SER A 248 45.16 -48.26 -52.94
N TYR A 249 45.74 -49.26 -52.25
CA TYR A 249 46.88 -49.28 -51.31
C TYR A 249 46.76 -48.79 -49.84
N SER A 250 46.91 -49.80 -48.96
CA SER A 250 47.94 -49.89 -47.91
C SER A 250 47.65 -49.40 -46.48
N GLN A 251 47.83 -50.35 -45.55
CA GLN A 251 48.28 -50.25 -44.16
C GLN A 251 47.27 -49.86 -43.06
N TYR A 252 46.92 -50.87 -42.25
CA TYR A 252 46.45 -50.71 -40.88
C TYR A 252 47.57 -50.12 -39.98
N PRO A 253 47.24 -49.40 -38.88
CA PRO A 253 46.96 -50.08 -37.63
C PRO A 253 45.77 -49.53 -36.81
N ARG A 254 45.21 -50.43 -35.98
CA ARG A 254 44.31 -50.17 -34.84
C ARG A 254 44.66 -48.90 -34.06
N LYS A 255 43.63 -48.10 -33.72
CA LYS A 255 43.44 -47.14 -32.58
C LYS A 255 42.34 -46.15 -33.03
N VAL A 256 41.21 -45.87 -32.39
CA VAL A 256 40.77 -45.90 -30.99
C VAL A 256 39.23 -45.96 -30.99
N VAL A 257 38.64 -46.96 -30.32
CA VAL A 257 37.25 -46.89 -29.84
C VAL A 257 37.29 -46.17 -28.50
N SER A 258 37.22 -44.84 -28.48
CA SER A 258 36.98 -44.04 -27.27
C SER A 258 36.64 -42.62 -27.70
N GLY A 259 35.40 -42.18 -27.49
CA GLY A 259 35.07 -40.76 -27.71
C GLY A 259 33.61 -40.37 -27.57
N LEU A 260 32.64 -41.24 -27.88
CA LEU A 260 31.24 -40.79 -28.00
C LEU A 260 30.20 -41.60 -27.21
N PHE A 261 30.63 -42.57 -26.39
CA PHE A 261 29.74 -43.28 -25.45
C PHE A 261 29.84 -42.82 -23.98
N SER A 262 30.68 -41.81 -23.67
CA SER A 262 30.93 -41.37 -22.27
C SER A 262 30.30 -40.04 -21.85
N GLN A 263 29.46 -39.39 -22.67
CA GLN A 263 28.86 -38.10 -22.28
C GLN A 263 27.32 -38.06 -22.19
N VAL A 264 26.64 -39.21 -22.35
CA VAL A 264 25.19 -39.29 -22.11
C VAL A 264 24.84 -40.08 -20.82
N PHE A 265 25.81 -40.77 -20.20
CA PHE A 265 25.56 -41.56 -18.99
C PHE A 265 26.03 -40.94 -17.66
N PHE A 266 26.63 -39.74 -17.66
CA PHE A 266 27.12 -39.10 -16.42
C PHE A 266 26.29 -37.93 -15.87
N HIS A 267 25.16 -37.56 -16.49
CA HIS A 267 24.27 -36.56 -15.90
C HIS A 267 22.92 -37.09 -15.37
N LYS A 268 22.70 -38.41 -15.41
CA LYS A 268 21.47 -39.04 -14.90
C LYS A 268 21.69 -39.96 -13.67
N LYS A 269 22.85 -39.92 -13.02
CA LYS A 269 23.12 -40.75 -11.82
C LYS A 269 23.59 -39.99 -10.57
N SER A 270 23.62 -38.65 -10.61
CA SER A 270 24.06 -37.83 -9.47
C SER A 270 22.91 -37.09 -8.75
N SER A 271 21.66 -37.19 -9.20
CA SER A 271 20.49 -36.64 -8.49
C SER A 271 19.57 -37.70 -7.88
N GLU A 272 19.62 -38.95 -8.32
CA GLU A 272 18.78 -40.04 -7.78
C GLU A 272 19.40 -40.79 -6.59
N ILE A 273 20.60 -40.39 -6.12
CA ILE A 273 21.23 -40.96 -4.91
C ILE A 273 21.17 -39.97 -3.72
N ALA A 274 20.72 -38.73 -3.92
CA ALA A 274 20.55 -37.76 -2.83
C ALA A 274 19.18 -37.82 -2.13
N GLU A 275 18.20 -38.57 -2.65
CA GLU A 275 16.84 -38.65 -2.09
C GLU A 275 16.46 -40.01 -1.47
N LEU A 276 17.41 -40.97 -1.40
CA LEU A 276 17.13 -42.32 -0.87
C LEU A 276 17.91 -42.70 0.40
N GLU A 277 18.53 -41.74 1.10
CA GLU A 277 19.24 -41.97 2.39
C GLU A 277 18.71 -41.15 3.58
N LYS A 278 17.44 -40.71 3.56
CA LYS A 278 16.76 -40.15 4.74
C LYS A 278 15.30 -40.61 4.89
N SER A 279 15.07 -41.92 4.77
CA SER A 279 14.02 -42.59 5.54
C SER A 279 14.70 -43.70 6.30
N ASP A 280 14.97 -43.47 7.59
CA ASP A 280 14.90 -44.47 8.66
C ASP A 280 15.63 -43.94 9.90
N ARG A 281 14.86 -43.30 10.79
CA ARG A 281 15.03 -43.36 12.24
C ARG A 281 13.75 -42.84 12.91
N ILE A 282 12.86 -43.78 13.20
CA ILE A 282 11.95 -43.70 14.36
C ILE A 282 12.84 -43.90 15.61
N PRO A 283 12.59 -43.17 16.71
CA PRO A 283 12.12 -43.87 17.89
C PRO A 283 10.95 -43.16 18.61
N SER A 284 9.87 -43.94 18.70
CA SER A 284 8.95 -44.15 19.82
C SER A 284 9.23 -43.49 21.18
N CYS A 285 8.17 -42.85 21.68
CA CYS A 285 7.65 -42.76 23.06
C CYS A 285 8.46 -42.09 24.18
N LYS A 286 7.84 -41.06 24.80
CA LYS A 286 7.23 -41.23 26.13
C LYS A 286 6.18 -40.15 26.45
N LEU A 287 5.01 -40.66 26.84
CA LEU A 287 3.96 -39.98 27.60
C LEU A 287 4.47 -39.59 28.99
N GLY A 288 3.99 -38.46 29.50
CA GLY A 288 4.13 -38.05 30.89
C GLY A 288 3.14 -36.93 31.22
N HIS A 289 2.00 -37.30 31.79
CA HIS A 289 1.06 -36.41 32.50
C HIS A 289 1.62 -35.98 33.86
N SER A 290 1.34 -34.73 34.26
CA SER A 290 0.83 -34.28 35.58
C SER A 290 0.75 -32.74 35.55
N SER A 291 -0.42 -32.09 35.52
CA SER A 291 -1.32 -31.69 36.64
C SER A 291 -0.65 -30.89 37.77
N ASP A 292 -1.17 -29.66 37.95
CA ASP A 292 -1.37 -28.86 39.18
C ASP A 292 -0.12 -28.33 39.93
N ASP A 293 -0.02 -27.11 40.48
CA ASP A 293 -1.01 -26.12 40.95
C ASP A 293 -0.29 -24.76 41.29
N PRO A 294 -0.93 -23.72 41.90
CA PRO A 294 -0.59 -22.29 41.77
C PRO A 294 0.25 -21.69 42.92
N GLU A 295 0.71 -20.45 42.70
CA GLU A 295 0.87 -19.38 43.72
C GLU A 295 0.45 -18.03 43.12
#